data_AF-A0A1A6G4H4-F1
#
_entry.id   AF-A0A1A6G4H4-F1
#
_cell.length_a   1.000
_cell.length_b   1.000
_cell.length_c   1.000
_cell.angle_alpha   90.00
_cell.angle_beta   90.00
_cell.angle_gamma   90.00
#
_symmetry.space_group_name_H-M   'P 1'
#
loop_
_entity.id
_entity.type
_entity.pdbx_description
1 polymer ?
#
loop_
_entity_poly.entity_id
_entity_poly.type
_entity_poly.pdbx_seq_one_letter_code
_entity_poly.pdbx_strand_id
1 'polypeptide(L)'
;IGASLMSSNVGSGLFIGLAGTGAAGGLAVGGFEWNATWLLVALGWIFVPVYIAAGVVTMPQYLKKRFGGQRIQVYMSVLSLVLYIFTKISTDIFSGAIFIQMALGWNLYLSTVILLVVTAVYTIA
;
A
#
# COMPACT_ATOMS: atom_id res chain seq x y z
N ILE A 1 -4.69 8.25 -15.03
CA ILE A 1 -5.43 7.46 -14.01
C ILE A 1 -4.72 6.12 -13.74
N GLY A 2 -4.60 5.22 -14.73
CA GLY A 2 -3.95 3.91 -14.55
C GLY A 2 -2.50 3.98 -14.02
N ALA A 3 -1.65 4.84 -14.59
CA ALA A 3 -0.27 5.00 -14.13
C ALA A 3 -0.16 5.50 -12.67
N SER A 4 -1.07 6.38 -12.23
CA SER A 4 -1.11 6.86 -10.84
C SER A 4 -1.58 5.78 -9.87
N LEU A 5 -2.55 4.95 -10.27
CA LEU A 5 -2.97 3.79 -9.50
C LEU A 5 -1.83 2.77 -9.37
N MET A 6 -1.10 2.51 -10.46
CA MET A 6 0.06 1.61 -10.44
C MET A 6 1.16 2.18 -9.56
N SER A 7 1.51 3.46 -9.70
CA SER A 7 2.51 4.12 -8.87
C SER A 7 2.14 4.15 -7.39
N SER A 8 0.86 4.18 -7.04
CA SER A 8 0.40 4.15 -5.65
C SER A 8 0.40 2.74 -5.05
N ASN A 9 0.34 1.71 -5.89
CA ASN A 9 0.38 0.31 -5.47
C ASN A 9 1.81 -0.26 -5.43
N VAL A 10 2.67 0.18 -6.36
CA VAL A 10 4.06 -0.26 -6.47
C VAL A 10 4.91 0.51 -5.45
N GLY A 11 5.03 -0.06 -4.26
CA GLY A 11 5.91 0.41 -3.19
C GLY A 11 7.19 -0.41 -3.04
N SER A 12 8.09 0.07 -2.19
CA SER A 12 9.34 -0.63 -1.84
C SER A 12 9.10 -2.04 -1.30
N GLY A 13 8.02 -2.25 -0.53
CA GLY A 13 7.61 -3.56 -0.05
C GLY A 13 7.22 -4.54 -1.15
N LEU A 14 6.50 -4.06 -2.17
CA LEU A 14 6.14 -4.89 -3.32
C LEU A 14 7.41 -5.25 -4.13
N PHE A 15 8.29 -4.28 -4.37
CA PHE A 15 9.49 -4.48 -5.17
C PHE A 15 10.45 -5.50 -4.55
N ILE A 16 10.80 -5.35 -3.27
CA ILE A 16 11.73 -6.26 -2.58
C ILE A 16 11.05 -7.58 -2.23
N GLY A 17 9.79 -7.55 -1.83
CA GLY A 17 9.01 -8.75 -1.51
C GLY A 17 8.81 -9.67 -2.73
N LEU A 18 8.38 -9.12 -3.87
CA LEU A 18 8.24 -9.88 -5.11
C LEU A 18 9.59 -10.33 -5.67
N ALA A 19 10.63 -9.50 -5.61
CA ALA A 19 11.97 -9.89 -6.04
C ALA A 19 12.52 -11.05 -5.18
N GLY A 20 12.35 -10.99 -3.85
CA GLY A 20 12.80 -12.03 -2.93
C GLY A 20 12.04 -13.34 -3.10
N THR A 21 10.71 -13.28 -3.21
CA THR A 21 9.88 -14.47 -3.47
C THR A 21 10.11 -15.04 -4.87
N GLY A 22 10.37 -14.20 -5.88
CA GLY A 22 10.78 -14.64 -7.21
C GLY A 22 12.17 -15.30 -7.23
N ALA A 23 13.11 -14.82 -6.42
CA ALA A 23 14.42 -15.45 -6.26
C ALA A 23 14.33 -16.82 -5.55
N ALA A 24 13.43 -16.97 -4.58
CA ALA A 24 13.24 -18.21 -3.83
C ALA A 24 12.34 -19.25 -4.56
N GLY A 25 11.28 -18.79 -5.23
CA GLY A 25 10.20 -19.61 -5.77
C GLY A 25 10.00 -19.50 -7.29
N GLY A 26 10.85 -18.74 -7.99
CA GLY A 26 10.81 -18.58 -9.45
C GLY A 26 9.69 -17.67 -9.96
N LEU A 27 9.42 -17.76 -11.27
CA LEU A 27 8.49 -16.87 -11.98
C LEU A 27 7.01 -17.06 -11.60
N ALA A 28 6.66 -18.11 -10.84
CA ALA A 28 5.29 -18.41 -10.45
C ALA A 28 4.63 -17.25 -9.67
N VAL A 29 5.43 -16.48 -8.92
CA VAL A 29 4.96 -15.28 -8.20
C VAL A 29 4.39 -14.22 -9.14
N GLY A 30 4.91 -14.11 -10.37
CA GLY A 30 4.40 -13.18 -11.40
C GLY A 30 2.97 -13.50 -11.84
N GLY A 31 2.52 -14.74 -11.65
CA GLY A 31 1.13 -15.13 -11.88
C GLY A 31 0.15 -14.36 -11.00
N PHE A 32 0.55 -13.92 -9.80
CA PHE A 32 -0.28 -13.11 -8.92
C PHE A 32 -0.61 -11.75 -9.57
N GLU A 33 0.39 -11.07 -10.12
CA GLU A 33 0.23 -9.76 -10.78
C GLU A 33 -0.60 -9.87 -12.07
N TRP A 34 -0.38 -10.93 -12.85
CA TRP A 34 -1.15 -11.16 -14.07
C TRP A 34 -2.64 -11.41 -13.79
N ASN A 35 -2.97 -12.17 -12.74
CA ASN A 35 -4.36 -12.40 -12.34
C ASN A 35 -4.98 -11.14 -11.71
N ALA A 36 -4.20 -10.37 -10.94
CA ALA A 36 -4.68 -9.14 -10.30
C ALA A 36 -5.16 -8.11 -11.33
N THR A 37 -4.55 -8.05 -12.51
CA THR A 37 -4.93 -7.11 -13.59
C THR A 37 -6.39 -7.32 -14.02
N TRP A 38 -6.81 -8.55 -14.25
CA TRP A 38 -8.19 -8.85 -14.67
C TRP A 38 -9.21 -8.53 -13.58
N LEU A 39 -8.88 -8.86 -12.32
CA LEU A 39 -9.71 -8.55 -11.16
C LEU A 39 -9.83 -7.03 -10.96
N LEU A 40 -8.75 -6.26 -11.14
CA LEU A 40 -8.77 -4.80 -11.03
C LEU A 40 -9.69 -4.17 -12.07
N VAL A 41 -9.68 -4.65 -13.32
CA VAL A 41 -10.59 -4.16 -14.36
C VAL A 41 -12.04 -4.48 -14.02
N ALA A 42 -12.33 -5.71 -13.57
CA ALA A 42 -13.68 -6.11 -13.17
C ALA A 42 -14.21 -5.31 -11.98
N LEU A 43 -13.38 -5.14 -10.94
CA LEU A 43 -13.73 -4.33 -9.77
C LEU A 43 -13.89 -2.85 -10.12
N GLY A 44 -13.02 -2.31 -10.98
CA GLY A 44 -13.13 -0.95 -11.49
C GLY A 44 -14.47 -0.73 -12.18
N TRP A 45 -14.86 -1.63 -13.08
CA TRP A 45 -16.13 -1.53 -13.79
C TRP A 45 -17.36 -1.59 -12.87
N ILE A 46 -17.33 -2.45 -11.85
CA ILE A 46 -18.49 -2.66 -10.94
C ILE A 46 -18.57 -1.58 -9.87
N PHE A 47 -17.46 -1.26 -9.20
CA PHE A 47 -17.46 -0.43 -7.99
C PHE A 47 -17.31 1.07 -8.27
N VAL A 48 -16.60 1.47 -9.34
CA VAL A 48 -16.49 2.90 -9.71
C VAL A 48 -17.85 3.57 -9.91
N PRO A 49 -18.80 3.02 -10.69
CA PRO A 49 -20.12 3.66 -10.85
C PRO A 49 -20.91 3.70 -9.54
N VAL A 50 -20.76 2.68 -8.68
CA VAL A 50 -21.41 2.63 -7.36
C VAL A 50 -20.89 3.75 -6.44
N TYR A 51 -19.57 3.98 -6.41
CA TYR A 51 -18.97 5.02 -5.58
C TYR A 51 -19.32 6.43 -6.06
N ILE A 52 -19.37 6.64 -7.38
CA ILE A 52 -19.80 7.91 -7.98
C ILE A 52 -21.28 8.17 -7.67
N ALA A 53 -22.15 7.18 -7.86
CA ALA A 53 -23.59 7.31 -7.54
C ALA A 53 -23.84 7.55 -6.05
N ALA A 54 -23.06 6.92 -5.17
CA ALA A 54 -23.15 7.13 -3.72
C ALA A 54 -22.55 8.48 -3.27
N GLY A 55 -21.81 9.21 -4.12
CA GLY A 55 -21.17 10.49 -3.79
C GLY A 55 -20.25 10.37 -2.58
N VAL A 56 -19.39 9.34 -2.56
CA VAL A 56 -18.46 9.05 -1.46
C VAL A 56 -17.03 9.06 -1.97
N VAL A 57 -16.13 9.61 -1.18
CA VAL A 57 -14.71 9.76 -1.54
C VAL A 57 -13.85 8.73 -0.84
N THR A 58 -14.28 8.26 0.35
CA THR A 58 -13.52 7.29 1.14
C THR A 58 -14.31 6.02 1.44
N MET A 59 -13.60 4.90 1.59
CA MET A 59 -14.20 3.61 1.92
C MET A 59 -15.01 3.65 3.24
N PRO A 60 -14.54 4.28 4.33
CA PRO A 60 -15.34 4.41 5.55
C PRO A 60 -16.59 5.27 5.37
N GLN A 61 -16.57 6.29 4.50
CA GLN A 61 -17.76 7.07 4.16
C GLN A 61 -18.78 6.25 3.37
N TYR A 62 -18.34 5.39 2.45
CA TYR A 62 -19.22 4.43 1.77
C TYR A 62 -19.92 3.51 2.77
N LEU A 63 -19.16 2.93 3.70
CA LEU A 63 -19.71 2.07 4.75
C LEU A 63 -20.68 2.82 5.66
N LYS A 64 -20.40 4.10 5.99
CA LYS A 64 -21.32 4.95 6.74
C LYS A 64 -22.67 5.12 6.04
N LYS A 65 -22.66 5.45 4.74
CA LYS A 65 -23.89 5.64 3.96
C LYS A 65 -24.65 4.33 3.76
N ARG A 66 -23.95 3.20 3.63
CA ARG A 66 -24.55 1.88 3.41
C ARG A 66 -25.13 1.24 4.67
N PHE A 67 -24.41 1.27 5.79
CA PHE A 67 -24.78 0.55 7.01
C PHE A 67 -25.41 1.42 8.09
N GLY A 68 -25.34 2.75 7.96
CA GLY A 68 -25.94 3.68 8.91
C GLY A 68 -25.24 3.64 10.28
N GLY A 69 -24.36 4.60 10.55
CA GLY A 69 -23.82 4.77 11.89
C GLY A 69 -22.43 5.40 11.93
N GLN A 70 -22.29 6.46 12.71
CA GLN A 70 -20.99 7.12 12.94
C GLN A 70 -20.00 6.22 13.69
N ARG A 71 -20.51 5.31 14.54
CA ARG A 71 -19.68 4.36 15.31
C ARG A 71 -18.90 3.40 14.40
N ILE A 72 -19.56 2.84 13.38
CA ILE A 72 -18.93 1.90 12.43
C ILE A 72 -17.86 2.62 11.61
N GLN A 73 -18.13 3.85 11.18
CA GLN A 73 -17.14 4.66 10.46
C GLN A 73 -15.88 4.89 11.30
N VAL A 74 -16.04 5.34 12.55
CA VAL A 74 -14.90 5.61 13.45
C VAL A 74 -14.12 4.33 13.72
N TYR A 75 -14.81 3.22 14.02
CA TYR A 75 -14.16 1.93 14.25
C TYR A 75 -13.37 1.47 13.02
N MET A 76 -13.96 1.51 11.83
CA MET A 76 -13.30 1.11 10.58
C MET A 76 -12.12 2.04 10.25
N SER A 77 -12.27 3.35 10.46
CA SER A 77 -11.18 4.31 10.24
C SER A 77 -10.01 4.08 11.18
N VAL A 78 -10.27 3.91 12.49
CA VAL A 78 -9.23 3.65 13.48
C VAL A 78 -8.54 2.32 13.20
N LEU A 79 -9.31 1.25 12.96
CA LEU A 79 -8.76 -0.06 12.60
C LEU A 79 -7.90 0.02 11.34
N SER A 80 -8.39 0.71 10.30
CA SER A 80 -7.64 0.87 9.05
C SER A 80 -6.33 1.64 9.26
N LEU A 81 -6.35 2.70 10.07
CA LEU A 81 -5.15 3.47 10.38
C LEU A 81 -4.12 2.63 11.14
N VAL A 82 -4.56 1.91 12.17
CA VAL A 82 -3.72 1.00 12.95
C VAL A 82 -3.10 -0.06 12.04
N LEU A 83 -3.92 -0.73 11.22
CA LEU A 83 -3.42 -1.72 10.26
C LEU A 83 -2.44 -1.10 9.28
N TYR A 84 -2.70 0.11 8.79
CA TYR A 84 -1.82 0.78 7.83
C TYR A 84 -0.44 1.09 8.43
N ILE A 85 -0.40 1.57 9.69
CA ILE A 85 0.85 1.81 10.42
C ILE A 85 1.63 0.51 10.59
N PHE A 86 0.98 -0.54 11.10
CA PHE A 86 1.69 -1.78 11.43
C PHE A 86 2.08 -2.60 10.20
N THR A 87 1.27 -2.61 9.15
CA THR A 87 1.48 -3.47 7.98
C THR A 87 2.21 -2.73 6.86
N LYS A 88 1.62 -1.66 6.33
CA LYS A 88 2.15 -0.95 5.15
C LYS A 88 3.40 -0.15 5.50
N ILE A 89 3.30 0.76 6.46
CA ILE A 89 4.43 1.64 6.81
C ILE A 89 5.64 0.83 7.29
N SER A 90 5.43 -0.15 8.18
CA SER A 90 6.53 -1.02 8.64
C SER A 90 7.21 -1.78 7.50
N THR A 91 6.43 -2.37 6.58
CA THR A 91 6.98 -3.14 5.46
C THR A 91 7.77 -2.26 4.50
N ASP A 92 7.31 -1.03 4.25
CA ASP A 92 7.99 -0.08 3.39
C ASP A 92 9.28 0.45 4.00
N ILE A 93 9.28 0.79 5.30
CA ILE A 93 10.51 1.21 6.00
C ILE A 93 11.54 0.07 6.02
N PHE A 94 11.10 -1.14 6.34
CA PHE A 94 11.99 -2.31 6.41
C PHE A 94 12.59 -2.65 5.05
N SER A 95 11.75 -2.72 4.02
CA SER A 95 12.18 -2.95 2.65
C SER A 95 13.14 -1.84 2.19
N GLY A 96 12.78 -0.57 2.38
CA GLY A 96 13.63 0.56 2.04
C GLY A 96 15.00 0.52 2.75
N ALA A 97 15.04 0.16 4.03
CA ALA A 97 16.29 0.05 4.78
C ALA A 97 17.18 -1.09 4.27
N ILE A 98 16.60 -2.25 3.94
CA ILE A 98 17.31 -3.39 3.32
C ILE A 98 17.89 -2.99 1.96
N PHE A 99 17.13 -2.24 1.15
CA PHE A 99 17.60 -1.77 -0.15
C PHE A 99 18.85 -0.89 0.00
N ILE A 100 18.81 0.09 0.90
CA ILE A 100 19.95 0.99 1.17
C ILE A 100 21.16 0.18 1.69
N GLN A 101 20.92 -0.77 2.60
CA GLN A 101 21.97 -1.65 3.11
C GLN A 101 22.64 -2.46 1.99
N MET A 102 21.86 -3.06 1.09
CA MET A 102 22.42 -3.86 -0.02
C MET A 102 23.10 -2.99 -1.08
N ALA A 103 22.61 -1.77 -1.33
CA ALA A 103 23.18 -0.87 -2.33
C ALA A 103 24.46 -0.17 -1.86
N LEU A 104 24.53 0.26 -0.60
CA LEU A 104 25.61 1.08 -0.05
C LEU A 104 26.51 0.35 0.97
N GLY A 105 26.14 -0.87 1.39
CA GLY A 105 26.86 -1.64 2.41
C GLY A 105 26.76 -1.08 3.83
N TRP A 106 25.82 -0.16 4.07
CA TRP A 106 25.67 0.51 5.37
C TRP A 106 24.93 -0.35 6.39
N ASN A 107 25.15 -0.06 7.67
CA ASN A 107 24.45 -0.74 8.75
C ASN A 107 22.94 -0.44 8.68
N LEU A 108 22.10 -1.46 8.89
CA LEU A 108 20.64 -1.35 8.85
C LEU A 108 20.11 -0.20 9.72
N TYR A 109 20.66 -0.01 10.93
CA TYR A 109 20.25 1.08 11.82
C TYR A 109 20.50 2.46 11.22
N LEU A 110 21.65 2.66 10.57
CA LEU A 110 22.00 3.92 9.91
C LEU A 110 21.08 4.15 8.69
N SER A 111 20.83 3.12 7.89
CA SER A 111 19.91 3.17 6.75
C SER A 111 18.48 3.53 7.18
N THR A 112 17.96 2.94 8.26
CA THR A 112 16.64 3.26 8.79
C THR A 112 16.56 4.71 9.28
N VAL A 113 17.57 5.19 10.02
CA VAL A 113 17.59 6.57 10.52
C VAL A 113 17.58 7.57 9.37
N ILE A 114 18.42 7.36 8.34
CA ILE A 114 18.45 8.25 7.16
C ILE A 114 17.10 8.25 6.44
N LEU A 115 16.52 7.06 6.21
CA LEU A 115 15.22 6.94 5.54
C LEU A 115 14.11 7.66 6.33
N LEU A 116 14.10 7.52 7.66
CA LEU A 116 13.14 8.23 8.52
C LEU A 116 13.34 9.75 8.49
N VAL A 117 14.59 10.23 8.53
CA VAL A 117 14.87 11.67 8.48
C VAL A 117 14.43 12.28 7.15
N VAL A 118 14.76 11.65 6.02
CA VAL A 118 14.31 12.09 4.70
C VAL A 118 12.78 12.07 4.64
N THR A 119 12.17 11.01 5.18
CA THR A 119 10.71 10.87 5.23
C THR A 119 10.04 11.98 6.02
N ALA A 120 10.57 12.30 7.20
CA ALA A 120 10.06 13.35 8.06
C ALA A 120 10.19 14.73 7.41
N VAL A 121 11.34 15.03 6.78
CA VAL A 121 11.59 16.32 6.12
C VAL A 121 10.60 16.55 4.98
N TYR A 122 10.42 15.58 4.07
CA TYR A 122 9.48 15.78 2.96
C TYR A 122 8.02 15.81 3.42
N THR A 123 7.69 15.17 4.55
CA THR A 123 6.31 15.16 5.08
C THR A 123 5.94 16.50 5.72
N ILE A 124 6.93 17.21 6.28
CA ILE A 124 6.72 18.51 6.94
C ILE A 124 6.79 19.69 5.95
N ALA A 125 7.64 19.59 4.92
CA ALA A 125 7.81 20.62 3.89
C ALA A 125 6.63 20.66 2.91
#